data_AF-A0A925WIG2-F1
#
_entry.id   AF-A0A925WIG2-F1
#
_cell.length_a   1.000
_cell.length_b   1.000
_cell.length_c   1.000
_cell.angle_alpha   90.00
_cell.angle_beta   90.00
_cell.angle_gamma   90.00
#
_symmetry.space_group_name_H-M   'P 1'
#
loop_
_entity.id
_entity.type
_entity.pdbx_description
1 polymer ?
#
loop_
_entity_poly.entity_id
_entity_poly.type
_entity_poly.pdbx_seq_one_letter_code
_entity_poly.pdbx_strand_id
1 'polypeptide(L)'
;MKKFIPLLLLGLLMSSGCARRYTIVTNNGSHIPARGKPRLENGAYVYKDYQGRRATVPAGRVREVSPSSMVDKGPSSQFGGSK
;
A
#
# COMPACT_ATOMS: atom_id res chain seq x y z
N MET A 1 10.28 -40.32 -3.62
CA MET A 1 10.44 -38.89 -3.98
C MET A 1 9.08 -38.17 -4.16
N LYS A 2 8.09 -38.41 -3.28
CA LYS A 2 6.70 -37.90 -3.42
C LYS A 2 6.26 -37.00 -2.26
N LYS A 3 7.11 -36.85 -1.23
CA LYS A 3 6.82 -36.10 0.01
C LYS A 3 7.22 -34.62 -0.04
N PHE A 4 7.84 -34.16 -1.14
CA PHE A 4 8.28 -32.76 -1.31
C PHE A 4 7.24 -31.87 -2.00
N ILE A 5 6.23 -32.46 -2.65
CA ILE A 5 5.13 -31.75 -3.30
C ILE A 5 4.30 -30.90 -2.32
N PRO A 6 3.89 -31.39 -1.13
CA PRO A 6 3.11 -30.56 -0.21
C PRO A 6 3.93 -29.39 0.37
N LEU A 7 5.26 -29.56 0.52
CA LEU A 7 6.15 -28.52 1.01
C LEU A 7 6.29 -27.37 0.00
N LEU A 8 6.28 -27.69 -1.29
CA LEU A 8 6.34 -26.71 -2.37
C LEU A 8 5.02 -25.94 -2.52
N LEU A 9 3.87 -26.61 -2.31
CA LEU A 9 2.56 -25.95 -2.28
C LEU A 9 2.45 -24.95 -1.11
N LEU A 10 2.93 -25.32 0.08
CA LEU A 10 2.86 -24.45 1.27
C LEU A 10 3.71 -23.17 1.11
N GLY A 11 4.85 -23.26 0.42
CA GLY A 11 5.70 -22.11 0.10
C GLY A 11 5.03 -21.09 -0.84
N LEU A 12 4.21 -21.54 -1.79
CA LEU A 12 3.49 -20.64 -2.70
C LEU A 12 2.38 -19.85 -1.98
N LEU A 13 1.68 -20.43 -1.01
CA LEU A 13 0.61 -19.74 -0.28
C LEU A 13 1.12 -18.57 0.59
N MET A 14 2.35 -18.64 1.10
CA MET A 14 2.94 -17.54 1.88
C MET A 14 3.37 -16.33 1.03
N SER A 15 3.55 -16.50 -0.29
CA SER A 15 3.93 -15.39 -1.19
C SER A 15 2.73 -14.53 -1.63
N SER A 16 1.50 -15.02 -1.42
CA SER A 16 0.26 -14.30 -1.74
C SER A 16 -0.12 -13.24 -0.70
N GLY A 17 0.85 -12.76 0.09
CA GLY A 17 0.69 -11.59 0.94
C GLY A 17 0.86 -10.31 0.11
N CYS A 18 -0.08 -10.05 -0.82
CA CYS A 18 -0.10 -8.82 -1.61
C CYS A 18 -0.14 -7.61 -0.67
N ALA A 19 1.01 -6.99 -0.43
CA ALA A 19 1.13 -5.73 0.30
C ALA A 19 0.38 -4.65 -0.48
N ARG A 20 -0.92 -4.52 -0.22
CA ARG A 20 -1.79 -3.53 -0.87
C ARG A 20 -1.27 -2.15 -0.50
N ARG A 21 -0.78 -1.42 -1.50
CA ARG A 21 -0.35 -0.03 -1.34
C ARG A 21 -1.58 0.86 -1.35
N TYR A 22 -1.61 1.77 -0.39
CA TYR A 22 -2.61 2.82 -0.30
C TYR A 22 -1.93 4.15 -0.55
N THR A 23 -2.69 5.11 -1.06
CA THR A 23 -2.23 6.48 -1.18
C THR A 23 -3.20 7.34 -0.40
N ILE A 24 -2.65 8.16 0.48
CA ILE A 24 -3.40 9.14 1.24
C ILE A 24 -3.28 10.46 0.47
N VAL A 25 -4.40 10.96 -0.03
CA VAL A 25 -4.50 12.27 -0.68
C VAL A 25 -4.81 13.28 0.41
N THR A 26 -3.96 14.28 0.55
CA THR A 26 -4.16 15.37 1.51
C THR A 26 -4.95 16.52 0.88
N ASN A 27 -5.53 17.38 1.72
CA ASN A 27 -6.25 18.58 1.27
C ASN A 27 -5.37 19.53 0.44
N ASN A 28 -4.05 19.46 0.61
CA ASN A 28 -3.08 20.24 -0.16
C ASN A 28 -2.71 19.60 -1.51
N GLY A 29 -3.38 18.52 -1.91
CA GLY A 29 -3.07 17.79 -3.14
C GLY A 29 -1.82 16.91 -3.07
N SER A 30 -1.19 16.76 -1.88
CA SER A 30 -0.04 15.86 -1.73
C SER A 30 -0.49 14.40 -1.64
N HIS A 31 0.23 13.52 -2.32
CA HIS A 31 -0.02 12.08 -2.37
C HIS A 31 1.00 11.36 -1.51
N ILE A 32 0.55 10.77 -0.41
CA ILE A 32 1.42 10.08 0.55
C ILE A 32 1.28 8.57 0.35
N PRO A 33 2.32 7.87 -0.15
CA PRO A 33 2.29 6.43 -0.31
C PRO A 33 2.37 5.72 1.05
N ALA A 34 1.39 4.86 1.32
CA ALA A 34 1.27 4.04 2.52
C ALA A 34 1.38 2.55 2.19
N ARG A 35 2.18 1.83 2.98
CA ARG A 35 2.23 0.36 3.00
C ARG A 35 1.09 -0.17 3.86
N GLY A 36 0.10 -0.78 3.22
CA GLY A 36 -1.09 -1.31 3.90
C GLY A 36 -2.14 -0.23 4.18
N LYS A 37 -3.29 -0.67 4.68
CA LYS A 37 -4.43 0.22 4.95
C LYS A 37 -4.12 1.11 6.16
N PRO A 38 -4.15 2.46 6.01
CA PRO A 38 -3.97 3.35 7.13
C PRO A 38 -5.13 3.20 8.13
N ARG A 39 -4.82 3.31 9.43
CA ARG A 39 -5.79 3.21 10.52
C ARG A 39 -5.98 4.57 11.15
N LEU A 40 -7.23 4.94 11.43
CA LEU A 40 -7.53 6.17 12.17
C LEU A 40 -7.36 5.89 13.67
N GLU A 41 -6.34 6.48 14.28
CA GLU A 41 -6.07 6.38 15.72
C GLU A 41 -5.88 7.81 16.27
N ASN A 42 -6.58 8.16 17.35
CA ASN A 42 -6.44 9.47 18.02
C ASN A 42 -6.60 10.68 17.09
N GLY A 43 -7.53 10.61 16.12
CA GLY A 43 -7.76 11.71 15.17
C GLY A 43 -6.67 11.86 14.09
N ALA A 44 -5.76 10.90 13.96
CA ALA A 44 -4.75 10.85 12.92
C ALA A 44 -4.75 9.49 12.21
N TYR A 45 -4.52 9.49 10.89
CA TYR A 45 -4.27 8.28 10.15
C TYR A 45 -2.83 7.82 10.38
N VAL A 46 -2.67 6.68 11.04
CA VAL A 46 -1.41 5.97 11.23
C VAL A 46 -1.18 5.06 10.03
N TYR A 47 -0.02 5.23 9.40
CA TYR A 47 0.39 4.44 8.25
C TYR A 47 1.87 4.06 8.34
N LYS A 48 2.27 3.06 7.55
CA LYS A 48 3.68 2.75 7.34
C LYS A 48 4.14 3.40 6.04
N ASP A 49 5.21 4.18 6.11
CA ASP A 49 5.83 4.79 4.95
C ASP A 49 6.59 3.75 4.09
N TYR A 50 7.12 4.14 2.92
CA TYR A 50 7.89 3.25 2.04
C TYR A 50 9.14 2.65 2.72
N GLN A 51 9.70 3.36 3.72
CA GLN A 51 10.80 2.88 4.55
C GLN A 51 10.38 1.92 5.67
N GLY A 52 9.08 1.63 5.80
CA GLY A 52 8.52 0.80 6.88
C GLY A 52 8.41 1.52 8.23
N ARG A 53 8.75 2.81 8.28
CA ARG A 53 8.59 3.66 9.46
C ARG A 53 7.12 3.96 9.69
N ARG A 54 6.68 3.97 10.96
CA ARG A 54 5.35 4.46 11.32
C ARG A 54 5.33 5.97 11.17
N ALA A 55 4.37 6.47 10.41
CA ALA A 55 4.10 7.88 10.23
C ALA A 55 2.62 8.14 10.49
N THR A 56 2.31 9.38 10.84
CA THR A 56 0.95 9.83 11.12
C THR A 56 0.61 11.04 10.28
N VAL A 57 -0.63 11.12 9.82
CA VAL A 57 -1.16 12.32 9.19
C VAL A 57 -2.48 12.69 9.88
N PRO A 58 -2.68 13.95 10.30
CA PRO A 58 -3.92 14.37 10.95
C PRO A 58 -5.12 14.11 10.03
N ALA A 59 -6.22 13.58 10.56
CA ALA A 59 -7.41 13.28 9.75
C ALA A 59 -7.98 14.52 9.05
N GLY A 60 -7.90 15.69 9.71
CA GLY A 60 -8.31 16.96 9.12
C GLY A 60 -7.46 17.42 7.92
N ARG A 61 -6.30 16.79 7.67
CA ARG A 61 -5.49 17.03 6.47
C ARG A 61 -5.72 16.00 5.38
N VAL A 62 -6.45 14.91 5.66
CA VAL A 62 -6.72 13.85 4.70
C VAL A 62 -8.01 14.17 3.95
N ARG A 63 -7.89 14.24 2.64
CA ARG A 63 -9.02 14.36 1.73
C ARG A 63 -9.59 12.99 1.39
N GLU A 64 -8.70 12.05 1.04
CA GLU A 64 -9.09 10.74 0.54
C GLU A 64 -8.04 9.68 0.86
N VAL A 65 -8.48 8.43 1.05
CA VAL A 65 -7.61 7.26 1.17
C VAL A 65 -8.06 6.22 0.16
N SER A 66 -7.26 6.02 -0.88
CA SER A 66 -7.58 5.10 -1.97
C SER A 66 -6.44 4.12 -2.22
N PRO A 67 -6.73 2.89 -2.67
CA PRO A 67 -5.69 1.98 -3.15
C PRO A 67 -4.86 2.69 -4.22
N SER A 68 -3.54 2.51 -4.24
CA SER A 68 -2.70 3.19 -5.24
C SER A 68 -3.08 2.84 -6.70
N SER A 69 -3.81 1.74 -6.91
CA SER A 69 -4.37 1.34 -8.21
C SER A 69 -5.61 2.14 -8.64
N MET A 70 -6.27 2.84 -7.71
CA MET A 70 -7.51 3.62 -7.92
C MET A 70 -7.30 5.12 -7.73
N VAL A 71 -6.10 5.55 -7.37
CA VAL A 71 -5.76 6.98 -7.38
C VAL A 71 -5.81 7.42 -8.84
N ASP A 72 -6.76 8.31 -9.14
CA ASP A 72 -6.94 8.88 -10.46
C ASP A 72 -5.64 9.57 -10.89
N LYS A 73 -4.84 8.83 -11.66
CA LYS A 73 -3.70 9.37 -12.37
C LYS A 73 -4.25 9.88 -13.68
N GLY A 74 -4.29 11.20 -13.85
CA GLY A 74 -4.15 11.77 -15.18
C GLY A 74 -3.01 11.06 -15.94
N PRO A 75 -3.13 10.86 -17.26
CA PRO A 75 -2.50 9.78 -18.05
C PRO A 75 -0.97 9.83 -18.11
N SER A 76 -0.30 9.55 -17.00
CA SER A 76 1.16 9.58 -16.87
C SER A 76 1.65 8.58 -15.82
N SER A 77 1.60 7.29 -16.15
CA SER A 77 2.63 6.37 -15.70
C SER A 77 2.74 5.18 -16.63
N GLN A 78 3.21 5.48 -17.82
CA GLN A 78 3.89 4.56 -18.72
C GLN A 78 5.39 4.61 -18.38
N PHE A 79 5.81 3.99 -17.27
CA PHE A 79 7.23 3.72 -17.01
C PHE A 79 7.32 2.47 -16.14
N GLY A 80 7.96 1.42 -16.67
CA GLY A 80 8.37 0.25 -15.88
C GLY A 80 7.86 -1.11 -16.36
N GLY A 81 7.83 -1.36 -17.67
CA GLY A 81 7.81 -2.71 -18.22
C GLY A 81 9.16 -3.02 -18.86
N SER A 82 10.15 -3.45 -18.06
CA SER A 82 11.38 -4.06 -18.56
C SER A 82 11.33 -5.56 -18.32
N LYS A 83 11.01 -6.32 -19.37
CA LYS A 83 11.79 -7.46 -19.87
C LYS A 83 11.14 -8.02 -21.12
#